data_AF-A0A8T4KCL9-F1
#
_entry.id   AF-A0A8T4KCL9-F1
#
_cell.length_a   1.000
_cell.length_b   1.000
_cell.length_c   1.000
_cell.angle_alpha   90.00
_cell.angle_beta   90.00
_cell.angle_gamma   90.00
#
_symmetry.space_group_name_H-M   'P 1'
#
loop_
_entity.id
_entity.type
_entity.pdbx_description
1 polymer ?
#
loop_
_entity_poly.entity_id
_entity_poly.type
_entity_poly.pdbx_seq_one_letter_code
_entity_poly.pdbx_strand_id
1 'polypeptide(L)'
;MVFEKRPDMQGFQNELVRRVNDDSRRIRTIEQRLDLINNRIMSIEEKVIDEIDSLRKGFDQLSTDMSEISKELTELRGEMLKISKNLDKTAKKSEVKELESLLDIYNPIKANFVTRDEVNRLLQEKIGKR
;
A
#
# COMPACT_ATOMS: atom_id res chain seq x y z
N MET A 1 -0.13 39.55 -91.07
CA MET A 1 -1.24 38.76 -90.49
C MET A 1 -0.70 38.01 -89.30
N VAL A 2 -1.14 38.37 -88.10
CA VAL A 2 -0.78 37.70 -86.85
C VAL A 2 -1.73 36.51 -86.71
N PHE A 3 -1.19 35.29 -86.78
CA PHE A 3 -1.97 34.09 -86.51
C PHE A 3 -2.25 34.02 -85.00
N GLU A 4 -3.48 34.34 -84.60
CA GLU A 4 -3.98 33.95 -83.28
C GLU A 4 -3.98 32.42 -83.19
N LYS A 5 -3.04 31.90 -82.41
CA LYS A 5 -2.93 30.48 -82.09
C LYS A 5 -4.19 30.11 -81.29
N ARG A 6 -5.15 29.42 -81.92
CA ARG A 6 -6.34 28.92 -81.23
C ARG A 6 -5.89 28.11 -80.02
N PRO A 7 -6.50 28.30 -78.83
CA PRO A 7 -6.12 27.53 -77.66
C PRO A 7 -6.36 26.05 -77.98
N ASP A 8 -5.36 25.23 -77.69
CA ASP A 8 -5.42 23.78 -77.87
C ASP A 8 -6.43 23.18 -76.88
N MET A 9 -7.71 23.24 -77.27
CA MET A 9 -8.83 22.75 -76.46
C MET A 9 -8.72 21.26 -76.16
N GLN A 10 -8.12 20.48 -77.07
CA GLN A 10 -7.94 19.04 -76.86
C GLN A 10 -6.87 18.77 -75.79
N GLY A 11 -5.76 19.51 -75.80
CA GLY A 11 -4.76 19.44 -74.73
C GLY A 11 -5.33 19.80 -73.36
N PHE A 12 -6.15 20.85 -73.29
CA PHE A 12 -6.81 21.28 -72.05
C PHE A 12 -7.84 20.25 -71.54
N GLN A 13 -8.66 19.67 -72.42
CA GLN A 13 -9.62 18.62 -72.06
C GLN A 13 -8.91 17.37 -71.53
N ASN A 14 -7.82 16.96 -72.16
CA ASN A 14 -7.04 15.80 -71.72
C ASN A 14 -6.39 16.02 -70.35
N GLU A 15 -5.90 17.22 -70.08
CA GLU A 15 -5.33 17.59 -68.78
C GLU A 15 -6.39 17.62 -67.67
N LEU A 16 -7.59 18.14 -67.95
CA LEU A 16 -8.73 18.08 -67.01
C LEU A 16 -9.11 16.63 -66.68
N VAL A 17 -9.20 15.76 -67.68
CA VAL A 17 -9.51 14.33 -67.48
C VAL A 17 -8.44 13.65 -66.64
N ARG A 18 -7.15 13.97 -66.83
CA ARG A 18 -6.06 13.45 -65.99
C ARG A 18 -6.21 13.88 -64.54
N ARG A 19 -6.44 15.18 -64.30
CA ARG A 19 -6.63 15.73 -62.96
C ARG A 19 -7.82 15.10 -62.24
N VAL A 20 -8.96 14.97 -62.92
CA VAL A 20 -10.15 14.33 -62.35
C VAL A 20 -9.88 12.86 -61.98
N ASN A 21 -9.12 12.14 -62.82
CA ASN A 21 -8.74 10.75 -62.52
C ASN A 21 -7.77 10.65 -61.33
N ASP A 22 -6.80 11.54 -61.23
CA ASP A 22 -5.87 11.58 -60.11
C ASP A 22 -6.56 11.98 -58.81
N ASP A 23 -7.45 12.97 -58.84
CA ASP A 23 -8.26 13.36 -57.70
C ASP A 23 -9.21 12.21 -57.28
N SER A 24 -9.82 11.49 -58.23
CA SER A 24 -10.62 10.30 -57.93
C SER A 24 -9.79 9.21 -57.23
N ARG A 25 -8.53 8.99 -57.63
CA ARG A 25 -7.63 8.04 -56.96
C ARG A 25 -7.27 8.49 -55.55
N ARG A 26 -7.03 9.80 -55.37
CA ARG A 26 -6.73 10.39 -54.07
C ARG A 26 -7.92 10.28 -53.12
N ILE A 27 -9.14 10.56 -53.60
CA ILE A 27 -10.38 10.41 -52.81
C ILE A 27 -10.52 8.96 -52.32
N ARG A 28 -10.40 7.96 -53.21
CA ARG A 28 -10.46 6.55 -52.81
C ARG A 28 -9.42 6.17 -51.74
N THR A 29 -8.21 6.71 -51.86
CA THR A 29 -7.15 6.47 -50.87
C THR A 29 -7.49 7.10 -49.52
N ILE A 30 -8.11 8.28 -49.52
CA ILE A 30 -8.55 8.97 -48.31
C ILE A 30 -9.69 8.18 -47.65
N GLU A 31 -10.67 7.72 -48.42
CA GLU A 31 -11.78 6.90 -47.93
C GLU A 31 -11.26 5.62 -47.24
N GLN A 32 -10.36 4.89 -47.88
CA GLN A 32 -9.73 3.70 -47.28
C GLN A 32 -8.98 4.01 -45.98
N ARG A 33 -8.31 5.17 -45.91
CA ARG A 33 -7.62 5.60 -44.69
C ARG A 33 -8.60 6.00 -43.59
N LEU A 34 -9.72 6.63 -43.94
CA LEU A 34 -10.78 6.98 -42.99
C LEU A 34 -11.39 5.71 -42.40
N ASP A 35 -11.68 4.70 -43.23
CA ASP A 35 -12.20 3.41 -42.76
C ASP A 35 -11.21 2.73 -41.79
N LEU A 36 -9.91 2.74 -42.12
CA LEU A 36 -8.88 2.20 -41.23
C LEU A 36 -8.82 2.96 -39.90
N ILE A 37 -8.90 4.30 -39.93
CA ILE A 37 -8.89 5.12 -38.72
C ILE A 37 -10.13 4.84 -37.88
N ASN A 38 -11.31 4.76 -38.48
CA ASN A 38 -12.55 4.45 -37.78
C ASN A 38 -12.47 3.08 -37.07
N ASN A 39 -11.98 2.05 -37.76
CA ASN A 39 -11.78 0.73 -37.16
C ASN A 39 -10.78 0.76 -35.99
N ARG A 40 -9.72 1.56 -36.10
CA ARG A 40 -8.74 1.74 -35.01
C ARG A 40 -9.35 2.48 -33.82
N ILE A 41 -10.17 3.49 -34.06
CA ILE A 41 -10.88 4.22 -33.01
C ILE A 41 -11.81 3.27 -32.27
N MET A 42 -12.64 2.50 -32.97
CA MET A 42 -13.54 1.52 -32.34
C MET A 42 -12.78 0.50 -31.47
N SER A 43 -11.65 -0.01 -31.95
CA SER A 43 -10.83 -0.93 -31.16
C SER A 43 -10.19 -0.26 -29.93
N ILE A 44 -9.83 1.02 -30.02
CA ILE A 44 -9.33 1.77 -28.87
C ILE A 44 -10.45 2.01 -27.87
N GLU A 45 -11.64 2.37 -28.33
CA GLU A 45 -12.82 2.58 -27.47
C GLU A 45 -13.16 1.31 -26.68
N GLU A 46 -13.19 0.15 -27.33
CA GLU A 46 -13.41 -1.14 -26.69
C GLU A 46 -12.36 -1.42 -25.61
N LYS A 47 -11.07 -1.25 -25.91
CA LYS A 47 -9.98 -1.42 -24.94
C LYS A 47 -10.06 -0.45 -23.76
N VAL A 48 -10.47 0.79 -24.01
CA VAL A 48 -10.64 1.78 -22.94
C VAL A 48 -11.80 1.39 -22.03
N ILE A 49 -12.90 0.88 -22.58
CA ILE A 49 -14.03 0.37 -21.78
C ILE A 49 -13.56 -0.82 -20.92
N ASP A 50 -12.86 -1.78 -21.52
CA ASP A 50 -12.34 -2.95 -20.80
C ASP A 50 -11.39 -2.55 -19.66
N GLU A 51 -10.51 -1.57 -19.89
CA GLU A 51 -9.60 -1.10 -18.85
C GLU A 51 -10.28 -0.30 -17.75
N ILE A 52 -11.31 0.49 -18.08
CA ILE A 52 -12.13 1.16 -17.07
C ILE A 52 -12.83 0.14 -16.18
N ASP A 53 -13.38 -0.93 -16.76
CA ASP A 53 -14.04 -2.01 -16.01
C ASP A 53 -13.05 -2.81 -15.16
N SER A 54 -11.86 -3.08 -15.69
CA SER A 54 -10.75 -3.70 -14.94
C SER A 54 -10.33 -2.86 -13.74
N LEU A 55 -10.12 -1.56 -13.95
CA LEU A 55 -9.78 -0.62 -12.89
C LEU A 55 -10.87 -0.54 -11.83
N ARG A 56 -12.14 -0.49 -12.25
CA ARG A 56 -13.28 -0.46 -11.32
C ARG A 56 -13.31 -1.70 -10.43
N LYS A 57 -13.13 -2.90 -11.00
CA LYS A 57 -13.01 -4.13 -10.21
C LYS A 57 -11.83 -4.09 -9.25
N GLY A 58 -10.69 -3.55 -9.68
CA GLY A 58 -9.52 -3.34 -8.82
C GLY A 58 -9.80 -2.41 -7.64
N PHE A 59 -10.53 -1.30 -7.86
CA PHE A 59 -10.95 -0.39 -6.79
C PHE A 59 -11.95 -1.04 -5.82
N ASP A 60 -12.91 -1.81 -6.32
CA ASP A 60 -13.88 -2.52 -5.48
C ASP A 60 -13.20 -3.56 -4.59
N GLN A 61 -12.22 -4.30 -5.13
CA GLN A 61 -11.41 -5.23 -4.35
C GLN A 61 -10.59 -4.51 -3.29
N LEU A 62 -9.88 -3.44 -3.67
CA LEU A 62 -9.06 -2.66 -2.73
C LEU A 62 -9.89 -2.05 -1.60
N SER A 63 -11.12 -1.61 -1.90
CA SER A 63 -12.07 -1.12 -0.90
C SER A 63 -12.48 -2.22 0.09
N THR A 64 -12.68 -3.44 -0.40
CA THR A 64 -13.01 -4.63 0.41
C THR A 64 -11.83 -4.99 1.31
N ASP A 65 -10.63 -5.11 0.76
CA ASP A 65 -9.40 -5.41 1.51
C ASP A 65 -9.15 -4.37 2.60
N MET A 66 -9.36 -3.09 2.30
CA MET A 66 -9.21 -2.00 3.28
C MET A 66 -10.24 -2.10 4.42
N SER A 67 -11.46 -2.53 4.12
CA SER A 67 -12.49 -2.77 5.15
C SER A 67 -12.10 -3.96 6.05
N GLU A 68 -11.54 -5.02 5.50
CA GLU A 68 -11.06 -6.18 6.25
C GLU A 68 -9.90 -5.79 7.17
N ILE A 69 -8.88 -5.10 6.64
CA ILE A 69 -7.75 -4.60 7.45
C ILE A 69 -8.25 -3.70 8.59
N SER A 70 -9.24 -2.85 8.34
CA SER A 70 -9.82 -1.99 9.39
C SER A 70 -10.49 -2.80 10.51
N LYS A 71 -11.18 -3.88 10.16
CA LYS A 71 -11.77 -4.82 11.14
C LYS A 71 -10.69 -5.52 11.95
N GLU A 72 -9.69 -6.10 11.29
CA GLU A 72 -8.57 -6.79 11.96
C GLU A 72 -7.82 -5.86 12.92
N LEU A 73 -7.57 -4.60 12.52
CA LEU A 73 -6.95 -3.61 13.39
C LEU A 73 -7.81 -3.28 14.62
N THR A 74 -9.13 -3.25 14.46
CA THR A 74 -10.07 -3.01 15.56
C THR A 74 -10.05 -4.19 16.54
N GLU A 75 -10.01 -5.42 16.03
CA GLU A 75 -9.90 -6.64 16.83
C GLU A 75 -8.56 -6.70 17.58
N LEU A 76 -7.45 -6.44 16.89
CA LEU A 76 -6.11 -6.35 17.50
C LEU A 76 -6.06 -5.32 18.62
N ARG A 77 -6.67 -4.14 18.42
CA ARG A 77 -6.78 -3.12 19.46
C ARG A 77 -7.58 -3.63 20.66
N GLY A 78 -8.66 -4.37 20.43
CA GLY A 78 -9.44 -5.02 21.48
C GLY A 78 -8.61 -6.02 22.30
N GLU A 79 -7.83 -6.87 21.62
CA GLU A 79 -6.95 -7.84 22.28
C GLU A 79 -5.82 -7.14 23.07
N MET A 80 -5.21 -6.08 22.52
CA MET A 80 -4.21 -5.30 23.27
C MET A 80 -4.78 -4.68 24.55
N LEU A 81 -6.02 -4.18 24.52
CA LEU A 81 -6.69 -3.67 25.73
C LEU A 81 -6.93 -4.77 26.77
N LYS A 82 -7.31 -5.98 26.33
CA LYS A 82 -7.46 -7.14 27.22
C LYS A 82 -6.11 -7.52 27.85
N ILE A 83 -5.04 -7.55 27.06
CA ILE A 83 -3.68 -7.82 27.55
C ILE A 83 -3.27 -6.78 28.60
N SER A 84 -3.47 -5.48 28.31
CA SER A 84 -3.18 -4.41 29.27
C SER A 84 -3.92 -4.61 30.59
N LYS A 85 -5.24 -4.90 30.52
CA LYS A 85 -6.05 -5.14 31.72
C LYS A 85 -5.61 -6.37 32.51
N ASN A 86 -5.12 -7.40 31.84
CA ASN A 86 -4.59 -8.60 32.50
C ASN A 86 -3.23 -8.33 33.14
N LEU A 87 -2.36 -7.55 32.48
CA LEU A 87 -1.08 -7.12 33.04
C LEU A 87 -1.27 -6.27 34.30
N ASP A 88 -2.27 -5.39 34.33
CA ASP A 88 -2.59 -4.58 35.53
C ASP A 88 -3.00 -5.43 36.75
N LYS A 89 -3.54 -6.63 36.52
CA LYS A 89 -3.89 -7.58 37.59
C LYS A 89 -2.71 -8.46 38.02
N THR A 90 -1.60 -8.40 37.31
CA THR A 90 -0.45 -9.26 37.58
C THR A 90 0.51 -8.53 38.51
N ALA A 91 0.99 -9.21 39.55
CA ALA A 91 1.96 -8.63 40.48
C ALA A 91 3.27 -8.28 39.77
N LYS A 92 3.87 -7.14 40.12
CA LYS A 92 5.17 -6.76 39.57
C LYS A 92 6.25 -7.71 40.08
N LYS A 93 7.24 -7.98 39.23
CA LYS A 93 8.38 -8.83 39.60
C LYS A 93 9.11 -8.34 40.86
N SER A 94 9.15 -7.03 41.10
CA SER A 94 9.72 -6.44 42.32
C SER A 94 8.91 -6.79 43.56
N GLU A 95 7.58 -6.69 43.49
CA GLU A 95 6.67 -7.01 44.59
C GLU A 95 6.76 -8.50 44.97
N VAL A 96 6.86 -9.38 43.97
CA VAL A 96 7.06 -10.82 44.20
C VAL A 96 8.41 -11.10 44.86
N LYS A 97 9.49 -10.40 44.45
CA LYS A 97 10.81 -10.53 45.07
C LYS A 97 10.86 -10.00 46.51
N GLU A 98 10.16 -8.90 46.80
CA GLU A 98 10.05 -8.39 48.16
C GLU A 98 9.32 -9.38 49.06
N LEU A 99 8.22 -9.97 48.58
CA LEU A 99 7.53 -11.05 49.28
C LEU A 99 8.44 -12.26 49.50
N GLU A 100 9.21 -12.67 48.50
CA GLU A 100 10.19 -13.76 48.62
C GLU A 100 11.26 -13.44 49.69
N SER A 101 11.81 -12.22 49.69
CA SER A 101 12.79 -11.79 50.68
C SER A 101 12.20 -11.72 52.10
N LEU A 102 10.97 -11.25 52.25
CA LEU A 102 10.26 -11.25 53.53
C LEU A 102 10.02 -12.67 54.03
N LEU A 103 9.62 -13.58 53.13
CA LEU A 103 9.38 -14.98 53.45
C LEU A 103 10.67 -15.68 53.88
N ASP A 104 11.80 -15.37 53.23
CA ASP A 104 13.12 -15.89 53.61
C ASP A 104 13.58 -15.39 55.00
N ILE A 105 13.26 -14.14 55.37
CA ILE A 105 13.53 -13.61 56.72
C ILE A 105 12.62 -14.26 57.78
N TYR A 106 11.36 -14.53 57.44
CA TYR A 106 10.39 -15.13 58.37
C TYR A 106 10.51 -16.66 58.47
N ASN A 107 11.17 -17.31 57.52
CA ASN A 107 11.30 -18.76 57.50
C ASN A 107 12.21 -19.24 58.65
N PRO A 108 11.67 -19.92 59.68
CA PRO A 108 12.44 -20.33 60.85
C PRO A 108 13.53 -21.37 60.54
N ILE A 109 13.53 -21.97 59.35
CA ILE A 109 14.56 -22.92 58.88
C ILE A 109 15.79 -22.18 58.33
N LYS A 110 15.62 -20.98 57.76
CA LYS A 110 16.71 -20.15 57.20
C LYS A 110 17.09 -18.96 58.08
N ALA A 111 16.17 -18.51 58.94
CA ALA A 111 16.35 -17.32 59.74
C ALA A 111 17.27 -17.61 60.94
N ASN A 112 18.52 -17.17 60.82
CA ASN A 112 19.46 -17.10 61.94
C ASN A 112 19.10 -15.90 62.82
N PHE A 113 18.13 -16.09 63.71
CA PHE A 113 17.79 -15.06 64.69
C PHE A 113 18.90 -14.98 65.73
N VAL A 114 19.62 -13.85 65.72
CA VAL A 114 20.64 -13.53 66.73
C VAL A 114 20.04 -12.61 67.78
N THR A 115 20.34 -12.89 69.04
CA THR A 115 19.92 -12.05 70.17
C THR A 115 20.71 -10.75 70.23
N ARG A 116 20.17 -9.71 70.89
CA ARG A 116 20.84 -8.40 71.01
C ARG A 116 22.25 -8.51 71.60
N ASP A 117 22.45 -9.44 72.53
CA ASP A 117 23.74 -9.65 73.19
C ASP A 117 24.77 -10.30 72.26
N GLU A 118 24.34 -11.22 71.38
CA GLU A 118 25.22 -11.84 70.37
C GLU A 118 25.66 -10.81 69.31
N VAL A 119 24.77 -9.90 68.92
CA VAL A 119 25.10 -8.81 67.99
C VAL A 119 26.13 -7.86 68.60
N ASN A 120 25.97 -7.49 69.88
CA ASN A 120 26.92 -6.62 70.58
C ASN A 120 28.31 -7.26 70.70
N ARG A 121 28.38 -8.58 70.93
CA ARG A 121 29.65 -9.33 70.96
C ARG A 121 30.38 -9.29 69.62
N LEU A 122 29.65 -9.54 68.52
CA LEU A 122 30.22 -9.51 67.16
C LEU A 122 30.71 -8.11 66.76
N LEU A 123 30.00 -7.06 67.18
CA LEU A 123 30.42 -5.67 66.95
C LEU A 123 31.70 -5.32 67.71
N GLN A 124 31.83 -5.74 68.97
CA GLN A 124 33.06 -5.52 69.74
C GLN A 124 34.25 -6.29 69.14
N GLU A 125 34.05 -7.52 68.65
CA GLU A 125 35.11 -8.27 67.97
C GLU A 125 35.56 -7.63 66.65
N LYS A 126 34.65 -7.03 65.87
CA LYS A 126 34.99 -6.37 64.62
C LYS A 126 35.64 -5.00 64.83
N ILE A 127 35.23 -4.25 65.85
CA ILE A 127 35.79 -2.93 66.16
C ILE A 127 37.13 -3.05 66.91
N GLY A 128 37.31 -4.11 67.73
CA GLY A 128 38.57 -4.41 68.42
C GLY A 128 39.66 -5.03 67.54
N LYS A 129 39.39 -5.27 66.25
CA LYS A 129 40.35 -5.79 65.25
C LYS A 129 40.92 -4.72 64.29
N ARG A 130 40.96 -3.45 64.72
CA ARG A 130 41.78 -2.43 64.07
C ARG A 130 43.03 -2.14 64.88
#